data_AF-A0A7S4M1F3-F1
#
_entry.id   AF-A0A7S4M1F3-F1
#
_cell.length_a   1.000
_cell.length_b   1.000
_cell.length_c   1.000
_cell.angle_alpha   90.00
_cell.angle_beta   90.00
_cell.angle_gamma   90.00
#
_symmetry.space_group_name_H-M   'P 1'
#
loop_
_entity.id
_entity.type
_entity.pdbx_description
1 polymer ?
#
loop_
_entity_poly.entity_id
_entity_poly.type
_entity_poly.pdbx_seq_one_letter_code
_entity_poly.pdbx_strand_id
1 'polypeptide(L)'
;KMPKGSDKGFCASVQKQHASHPHFCLLSTSNFKGARGTADDNAFVISHFAGDVCYTCTNFLEKNTDQLSAQFETELKASKQIIVSQMVTFHQGKPLSGTGGKETPRMARKTSAAAVSARNLTRPRRA
;
A
#
# COMPACT_ATOMS: atom_id res chain seq x y z
N LYS A 1 -0.79 -11.39 -4.52
CA LYS A 1 -0.18 -11.94 -3.28
C LYS A 1 1.16 -12.54 -3.64
N MET A 2 2.24 -12.16 -2.96
CA MET A 2 3.58 -12.70 -3.20
C MET A 2 3.83 -13.86 -2.22
N PRO A 3 4.35 -15.01 -2.66
CA PRO A 3 4.48 -16.20 -1.81
C PRO A 3 5.45 -16.02 -0.62
N LYS A 4 6.36 -15.03 -0.69
CA LYS A 4 7.26 -14.62 0.41
C LYS A 4 7.43 -13.10 0.40
N GLY A 5 6.35 -12.38 0.68
CA GLY A 5 6.43 -10.92 0.84
C GLY A 5 7.34 -10.58 2.03
N SER A 6 8.29 -9.68 1.82
CA SER A 6 9.12 -9.13 2.89
C SER A 6 8.75 -7.65 3.08
N ASP A 7 8.71 -7.19 4.32
CA ASP A 7 8.45 -5.80 4.68
C ASP A 7 9.40 -4.82 3.98
N LYS A 8 10.69 -5.20 3.85
CA LYS A 8 11.69 -4.44 3.10
C LYS A 8 11.33 -4.32 1.61
N GLY A 9 10.90 -5.43 1.01
CA GLY A 9 10.48 -5.45 -0.39
C GLY A 9 9.22 -4.61 -0.63
N PHE A 10 8.29 -4.61 0.34
CA PHE A 10 7.13 -3.72 0.32
C PHE A 10 7.55 -2.25 0.38
N CYS A 11 8.39 -1.87 1.35
CA CYS A 11 8.89 -0.51 1.50
C CYS A 11 9.57 0.00 0.22
N ALA A 12 10.49 -0.79 -0.34
CA ALA A 12 11.19 -0.45 -1.58
C ALA A 12 10.23 -0.30 -2.77
N SER A 13 9.19 -1.12 -2.85
CA SER A 13 8.17 -1.02 -3.91
C SER A 13 7.38 0.28 -3.81
N VAL A 14 6.97 0.67 -2.59
CA VAL A 14 6.25 1.92 -2.32
C VAL A 14 7.14 3.12 -2.68
N GLN A 15 8.39 3.12 -2.22
CA GLN A 15 9.35 4.19 -2.52
C GLN A 15 9.58 4.33 -4.03
N LYS A 16 9.79 3.22 -4.74
CA LYS A 16 9.99 3.22 -6.19
C LYS A 16 8.76 3.75 -6.94
N GLN A 17 7.56 3.37 -6.50
CA GLN A 17 6.31 3.77 -7.16
C GLN A 17 5.96 5.24 -6.91
N HIS A 18 6.29 5.78 -5.73
CA HIS A 18 5.84 7.10 -5.28
C HIS A 18 6.96 8.14 -5.13
N ALA A 19 8.17 7.87 -5.63
CA ALA A 19 9.32 8.78 -5.54
C ALA A 19 9.07 10.21 -6.08
N SER A 20 8.14 10.37 -7.04
CA SER A 20 7.81 11.68 -7.65
C SER A 20 6.58 12.36 -7.02
N HIS A 21 5.94 11.73 -6.03
CA HIS A 21 4.68 12.23 -5.49
C HIS A 21 4.93 13.36 -4.47
N PRO A 22 4.24 14.52 -4.57
CA PRO A 22 4.53 15.70 -3.73
C PRO A 22 4.28 15.48 -2.24
N HIS A 23 3.40 14.54 -1.89
CA HIS A 23 3.11 14.18 -0.49
C HIS A 23 3.90 12.97 0.01
N PHE A 24 4.80 12.42 -0.81
CA PHE A 24 5.64 11.29 -0.43
C PHE A 24 7.08 11.76 -0.30
N CYS A 25 7.72 11.48 0.83
CA CYS A 25 9.10 11.84 1.08
C CYS A 25 9.85 10.63 1.62
N LEU A 26 11.11 10.50 1.23
CA LEU A 26 12.02 9.57 1.88
C LEU A 26 12.42 10.17 3.23
N LEU A 27 12.83 9.33 4.18
CA LEU A 27 13.24 9.82 5.48
C LEU A 27 14.46 10.77 5.34
N SER A 28 15.39 10.44 4.44
CA SER A 28 16.53 11.28 4.04
C SER A 28 16.16 12.66 3.48
N THR A 29 15.07 12.79 2.71
CA THR A 29 14.65 14.08 2.12
C THR A 29 13.70 14.87 3.00
N SER A 30 13.15 14.23 4.03
CA SER A 30 12.21 14.85 4.97
C SER A 30 12.95 15.63 6.07
N ASN A 31 12.33 16.68 6.60
CA ASN A 31 12.83 17.40 7.79
C ASN A 31 12.51 16.65 9.11
N PHE A 32 12.22 15.33 9.04
CA PHE A 32 11.74 14.55 10.17
C PHE A 32 12.89 14.20 11.15
N LYS A 33 13.06 15.01 12.19
CA LYS A 33 14.13 14.86 13.21
C LYS A 33 13.95 13.71 14.21
N GLY A 34 12.80 13.01 14.14
CA GLY A 34 12.38 12.00 15.12
C GLY A 34 12.91 10.59 14.87
N ALA A 35 13.37 10.27 13.65
CA ALA A 35 13.80 8.91 13.28
C ALA A 35 15.32 8.82 13.07
N ARG A 36 16.12 9.44 13.96
CA ARG A 36 17.58 9.30 13.96
C ARG A 36 17.94 7.86 14.32
N GLY A 37 18.17 7.02 13.32
CA GLY A 37 18.56 5.61 13.49
C GLY A 37 17.71 4.61 12.69
N THR A 38 16.62 5.04 12.06
CA THR A 38 15.85 4.19 11.16
C THR A 38 16.42 4.30 9.75
N ALA A 39 16.77 3.18 9.13
CA ALA A 39 17.24 3.16 7.75
C ALA A 39 16.11 3.54 6.79
N ASP A 40 16.43 4.31 5.74
CA ASP A 40 15.50 4.66 4.66
C ASP A 40 14.84 3.40 4.07
N ASP A 41 15.53 2.26 4.04
CA ASP A 41 15.02 1.00 3.49
C ASP A 41 13.76 0.45 4.19
N ASN A 42 13.48 0.88 5.42
CA ASN A 42 12.35 0.39 6.22
C ASN A 42 11.34 1.48 6.58
N ALA A 43 11.49 2.71 6.08
CA ALA A 43 10.60 3.79 6.45
C ALA A 43 10.33 4.77 5.29
N PHE A 44 9.18 5.43 5.35
CA PHE A 44 8.85 6.52 4.45
C PHE A 44 8.00 7.55 5.19
N VAL A 45 7.97 8.77 4.67
CA VAL A 45 7.24 9.89 5.26
C VAL A 45 6.10 10.29 4.33
N ILE A 46 4.91 10.47 4.90
CA ILE A 46 3.77 11.02 4.18
C ILE A 46 3.48 12.41 4.75
N SER A 47 3.48 13.41 3.86
CA SER A 47 3.12 14.78 4.18
C SER A 47 1.59 14.94 4.17
N HIS A 48 1.00 14.87 5.35
CA HIS A 48 -0.43 15.09 5.55
C HIS A 48 -0.71 16.59 5.72
N PHE A 49 -1.97 16.98 5.58
CA PHE A 49 -2.39 18.36 5.87
C PHE A 49 -2.05 18.81 7.30
N ALA A 50 -2.11 17.88 8.26
CA ALA A 50 -1.78 18.12 9.67
C ALA A 50 -0.27 18.02 9.97
N GLY A 51 0.57 17.74 8.98
CA GLY A 51 2.02 17.61 9.13
C GLY A 51 2.58 16.29 8.60
N ASP A 52 3.90 16.19 8.66
CA ASP A 52 4.64 15.03 8.17
C ASP A 52 4.63 13.90 9.20
N VAL A 53 4.28 12.69 8.74
CA VAL A 53 4.25 11.49 9.58
C VAL A 53 5.18 10.44 8.99
N CYS A 54 6.10 9.94 9.81
CA CYS A 54 7.00 8.84 9.46
C CYS A 54 6.32 7.50 9.75
N TYR A 55 6.28 6.62 8.74
CA TYR A 55 5.80 5.25 8.86
C TYR A 55 6.97 4.28 8.74
N THR A 56 7.01 3.31 9.64
CA THR A 56 7.93 2.19 9.57
C THR A 56 7.21 0.99 8.97
N CYS A 57 7.87 0.29 8.06
CA CYS A 57 7.34 -0.88 7.37
C CYS A 57 7.47 -2.19 8.19
N THR A 58 8.06 -2.13 9.39
CA THR A 58 8.22 -3.29 10.27
C THR A 58 6.85 -3.90 10.63
N ASN A 59 6.69 -5.19 10.35
CA ASN A 59 5.48 -5.98 10.57
C ASN A 59 4.26 -5.44 9.79
N PHE A 60 4.49 -4.67 8.73
CA PHE A 60 3.39 -4.10 7.95
C PHE A 60 2.60 -5.20 7.24
N LEU A 61 3.29 -6.19 6.66
CA LEU A 61 2.62 -7.31 5.99
C LEU A 61 1.88 -8.22 6.97
N GLU A 62 2.45 -8.45 8.15
CA GLU A 62 1.83 -9.25 9.21
C GLU A 62 0.49 -8.62 9.65
N LYS A 63 0.50 -7.32 9.98
CA LYS A 63 -0.72 -6.60 10.39
C LYS A 63 -1.76 -6.48 9.29
N ASN A 64 -1.34 -6.53 8.03
CA ASN A 64 -2.24 -6.49 6.87
C ASN A 64 -2.69 -7.89 6.42
N THR A 65 -2.30 -8.96 7.12
CA THR A 65 -2.72 -10.32 6.82
C THR A 65 -4.04 -10.62 7.53
N ASP A 66 -5.14 -10.43 6.82
CA ASP A 66 -6.50 -10.74 7.31
C ASP A 66 -6.92 -12.20 7.01
N GLN A 67 -5.95 -13.11 6.92
CA GLN A 67 -6.26 -14.53 6.74
C GLN A 67 -6.55 -15.15 8.10
N LEU A 68 -7.82 -15.51 8.30
CA LEU A 68 -8.20 -16.38 9.39
C LEU A 68 -7.88 -17.84 9.03
N SER A 69 -7.44 -18.63 10.01
CA SER A 69 -7.17 -20.05 9.75
C SER A 69 -8.49 -20.79 9.51
N ALA A 70 -8.47 -21.79 8.61
CA ALA A 70 -9.66 -22.56 8.29
C ALA A 70 -10.26 -23.29 9.52
N GLN A 71 -9.42 -23.65 10.50
CA GLN A 71 -9.88 -24.26 11.75
C GLN A 71 -10.69 -23.27 12.60
N PHE A 72 -10.19 -22.05 12.77
CA PHE A 72 -10.90 -20.99 13.49
C PHE A 72 -12.18 -20.58 12.77
N GLU A 73 -12.16 -20.49 11.43
CA GLU A 73 -13.40 -20.24 10.67
C GLU A 73 -14.48 -21.30 10.93
N THR A 74 -14.08 -22.58 10.98
CA THR A 74 -15.02 -23.68 11.20
C THR A 74 -15.60 -23.63 12.62
N GLU A 75 -14.77 -23.37 13.62
CA GLU A 75 -15.19 -23.26 15.01
C GLU A 75 -16.11 -22.05 15.24
N LEU A 76 -15.80 -20.90 14.65
CA LEU A 76 -16.65 -19.70 14.78
C LEU A 76 -18.01 -19.88 14.09
N LYS A 77 -18.06 -20.60 12.96
CA LYS A 77 -19.33 -20.99 12.31
C LYS A 77 -20.16 -21.94 13.17
N ALA A 78 -19.49 -22.84 13.90
CA ALA A 78 -20.12 -23.79 14.83
C ALA A 78 -20.48 -23.19 16.21
N SER A 79 -20.23 -21.89 16.42
CA SER A 79 -20.52 -21.22 17.68
C SER A 79 -22.00 -21.29 18.04
N LYS A 80 -22.28 -21.53 19.33
CA LYS A 80 -23.64 -21.54 19.89
C LYS A 80 -24.30 -20.15 19.87
N GLN A 81 -23.51 -19.09 19.72
CA GLN A 81 -24.00 -17.72 19.65
C GLN A 81 -24.33 -17.34 18.20
N ILE A 82 -25.62 -17.06 17.95
CA ILE A 82 -26.16 -16.75 16.62
C ILE A 82 -25.42 -15.57 15.98
N ILE A 83 -25.14 -14.52 16.76
CA ILE A 83 -24.45 -13.31 16.28
C ILE A 83 -23.05 -13.65 15.74
N VAL A 84 -22.29 -14.52 16.43
CA VAL A 84 -20.92 -14.88 16.05
C VAL A 84 -20.90 -15.67 14.74
N SER A 85 -21.78 -16.67 14.63
CA SER A 85 -21.91 -17.48 13.41
C SER A 85 -22.37 -16.62 12.22
N GLN A 86 -23.30 -15.69 12.43
CA GLN A 86 -23.75 -14.74 11.42
C GLN A 86 -22.64 -13.80 10.98
N MET A 87 -21.89 -13.17 11.90
CA MET A 87 -20.80 -12.25 11.57
C MET A 87 -19.76 -12.89 10.64
N VAL A 88 -19.34 -14.12 10.93
CA VAL A 88 -18.36 -14.84 10.10
C VAL A 88 -18.95 -15.23 8.75
N THR A 89 -20.23 -15.58 8.69
CA THR A 89 -20.90 -15.94 7.44
C THR A 89 -21.11 -14.74 6.52
N PHE A 90 -21.46 -13.56 7.08
CA PHE A 90 -21.65 -12.33 6.32
C PHE A 90 -20.34 -11.76 5.75
N HIS A 91 -19.21 -11.97 6.43
CA HIS A 91 -17.90 -11.55 5.93
C HIS A 91 -17.49 -12.29 4.65
N GLN A 92 -18.05 -13.48 4.38
CA GLN A 92 -17.75 -14.28 3.17
C GLN A 92 -18.56 -13.85 1.93
N GLY A 93 -18.79 -12.54 1.76
CA GLY A 93 -19.35 -11.96 0.55
C GLY A 93 -18.51 -12.29 -0.68
N LYS A 94 -18.87 -13.38 -1.37
CA LYS A 94 -18.41 -13.87 -2.69
C LYS A 94 -16.90 -14.15 -2.79
N PRO A 95 -16.47 -15.43 -2.91
CA PRO A 95 -15.10 -15.72 -3.31
C PRO A 95 -14.89 -15.21 -4.75
N LEU A 96 -13.93 -14.30 -4.95
CA LEU A 96 -13.35 -14.06 -6.26
C LEU A 96 -12.58 -15.32 -6.67
N SER A 97 -13.34 -16.28 -7.21
CA SER A 97 -12.83 -17.39 -8.00
C SER A 97 -12.04 -16.80 -9.18
N GLY A 98 -10.72 -16.87 -9.09
CA GLY A 98 -9.81 -16.58 -10.19
C GLY A 98 -9.93 -17.68 -11.23
N THR A 99 -10.91 -17.59 -12.11
CA THR A 99 -10.97 -18.38 -13.34
C THR A 99 -9.91 -17.85 -14.30
N GLY A 100 -9.04 -18.75 -14.76
CA GLY A 100 -8.00 -18.48 -15.75
C GLY A 100 -8.59 -17.86 -17.01
N GLY A 101 -8.22 -16.60 -17.26
CA GLY A 101 -8.48 -15.90 -18.51
C GLY A 101 -7.37 -16.21 -19.51
N LYS A 102 -7.74 -16.89 -20.60
CA LYS A 102 -6.91 -17.12 -21.78
C LYS A 102 -6.34 -15.79 -22.30
N GLU A 103 -5.04 -15.79 -22.56
CA GLU A 103 -4.31 -14.70 -23.20
C GLU A 103 -4.91 -14.40 -24.58
N THR A 104 -5.22 -13.12 -24.84
CA THR A 104 -5.48 -12.61 -26.19
C THR A 104 -4.46 -11.51 -26.51
N PRO A 105 -4.02 -11.39 -27.78
CA PRO A 105 -2.81 -10.65 -28.10
C PRO A 105 -2.99 -9.12 -28.01
N ARG A 106 -1.94 -8.49 -27.48
CA ARG A 106 -1.73 -7.05 -27.30
C ARG A 106 -1.72 -6.31 -28.65
N MET A 107 -2.75 -5.52 -28.92
CA MET A 107 -2.77 -4.59 -30.05
C MET A 107 -1.89 -3.37 -29.74
N ALA A 108 -0.88 -3.13 -30.59
CA ALA A 108 0.02 -1.99 -30.51
C ALA A 108 -0.73 -0.67 -30.73
N ARG A 109 -0.62 0.29 -29.80
CA ARG A 109 -1.02 1.69 -30.03
C ARG A 109 0.20 2.50 -30.44
N LYS A 110 0.17 2.97 -31.69
CA LYS A 110 1.12 3.94 -32.25
C LYS A 110 0.94 5.32 -31.60
N THR A 111 2.05 6.04 -31.60
CA THR A 111 2.38 7.36 -31.05
C THR A 111 1.46 8.51 -31.47
N SER A 112 1.32 9.52 -30.61
CA SER A 112 1.36 10.92 -31.04
C SER A 112 1.98 11.82 -29.96
N ALA A 113 2.98 12.59 -30.37
CA ALA A 113 3.61 13.64 -29.60
C ALA A 113 2.74 14.90 -29.61
N ALA A 114 2.60 15.56 -28.47
CA ALA A 114 2.20 16.96 -28.39
C ALA A 114 2.94 17.61 -27.23
N ALA A 115 3.90 18.47 -27.58
CA ALA A 115 4.57 19.37 -26.66
C ALA A 115 3.57 20.43 -26.18
N VAL A 116 3.44 20.58 -24.87
CA VAL A 116 2.84 21.78 -24.28
C VAL A 116 3.80 22.33 -23.24
N SER A 117 4.50 23.38 -23.67
CA SER A 117 5.26 24.29 -22.85
C SER A 117 4.31 25.02 -21.89
N ALA A 118 4.58 24.98 -20.59
CA ALA A 118 3.97 25.89 -19.63
C ALA A 118 5.06 26.40 -18.68
N ARG A 119 5.26 27.71 -18.78
CA ARG A 119 6.25 28.53 -18.09
C ARG A 119 5.90 28.68 -16.61
N ASN A 120 6.95 28.78 -15.80
CA ASN A 120 7.08 29.53 -14.54
C ASN A 120 5.83 29.75 -13.68
N LEU A 121 5.80 29.09 -12.52
CA LEU A 121 5.35 29.73 -11.28
C LEU A 121 6.34 29.45 -10.15
N THR A 122 7.22 30.43 -9.95
CA THR A 122 7.93 30.69 -8.70
C THR A 122 6.90 30.84 -7.58
N ARG A 123 6.98 30.02 -6.53
CA ARG A 123 6.28 30.27 -5.27
C ARG A 123 7.30 30.77 -4.23
N PRO A 124 7.02 31.88 -3.52
CA PRO A 124 7.94 32.42 -2.53
C PRO A 124 7.92 31.57 -1.24
N ARG A 125 9.09 31.50 -0.63
CA ARG A 125 9.40 30.92 0.67
C ARG A 125 8.72 31.77 1.76
N ARG A 126 7.89 31.18 2.61
CA ARG A 126 7.34 31.88 3.78
C ARG A 126 8.27 31.66 4.98
N ALA A 127 8.57 32.77 5.66
CA ALA A 127 9.34 32.88 6.88
C ALA A 127 8.65 32.17 8.07
#